data_AF-A0A2Z7CCQ9-F1
#
_entry.id   AF-A0A2Z7CCQ9-F1
#
_cell.length_a   1.000
_cell.length_b   1.000
_cell.length_c   1.000
_cell.angle_alpha   90.00
_cell.angle_beta   90.00
_cell.angle_gamma   90.00
#
_symmetry.space_group_name_H-M   'P 1'
#
loop_
_entity.id
_entity.type
_entity.pdbx_description
1 polymer ?
#
loop_
_entity_poly.entity_id
_entity_poly.type
_entity_poly.pdbx_seq_one_letter_code
_entity_poly.pdbx_strand_id
1 'polypeptide(L)'
;MFLSPVKTFLEIVKKRSTEEFECLPYICTLLNSSLWTYYGIIKAGAYLVATVNGFGVVVEIIYVFLFLLFAPPSQKVSILSYCTCLNIYHS
;
A
#
# COMPACT_ATOMS: atom_id res chain seq x y z
N MET A 1 -6.12 5.63 11.18
CA MET A 1 -6.29 5.36 9.74
C MET A 1 -5.54 4.11 9.30
N PHE A 2 -4.20 4.08 9.36
CA PHE A 2 -3.39 2.91 8.90
C PHE A 2 -3.74 1.56 9.56
N LEU A 3 -4.21 1.55 10.81
CA LEU A 3 -4.63 0.30 11.48
C LEU A 3 -6.12 -0.04 11.30
N SER A 4 -6.88 0.80 10.57
CA SER A 4 -8.29 0.53 10.27
C SER A 4 -8.52 -0.80 9.53
N PRO A 5 -7.67 -1.19 8.56
CA PRO A 5 -7.84 -2.43 7.79
C PRO A 5 -7.40 -3.70 8.53
N VAL A 6 -6.88 -3.62 9.76
CA VAL A 6 -6.34 -4.80 10.48
C VAL A 6 -7.37 -5.93 10.55
N LYS A 7 -8.63 -5.62 10.85
CA LYS A 7 -9.69 -6.63 10.91
C LYS A 7 -9.91 -7.32 9.56
N THR A 8 -9.93 -6.54 8.48
CA THR A 8 -10.04 -7.06 7.10
C THR A 8 -8.90 -8.01 6.79
N PHE A 9 -7.65 -7.64 7.10
CA PHE A 9 -6.50 -8.49 6.83
C PHE A 9 -6.44 -9.75 7.70
N LEU A 10 -6.94 -9.70 8.93
CA LEU A 10 -7.11 -10.89 9.76
C LEU A 10 -8.10 -11.88 9.11
N GLU A 11 -9.18 -11.38 8.50
CA GLU A 11 -10.08 -12.24 7.73
C GLU A 11 -9.42 -12.81 6.47
N ILE A 12 -8.68 -12.01 5.71
CA ILE A 12 -7.95 -12.48 4.52
C ILE A 12 -6.99 -13.62 4.89
N VAL A 13 -6.23 -13.47 5.98
CA VAL A 13 -5.30 -14.52 6.46
C VAL A 13 -6.07 -15.77 6.89
N LYS A 14 -7.18 -15.60 7.63
CA LYS A 14 -8.01 -16.72 8.13
C LYS A 14 -8.68 -17.50 6.99
N LYS A 15 -9.22 -16.78 6.00
CA LYS A 15 -9.91 -17.35 4.84
C LYS A 15 -8.95 -17.77 3.71
N ARG A 16 -7.68 -17.36 3.79
CA ARG A 16 -6.65 -17.57 2.76
C ARG A 16 -7.07 -17.03 1.38
N SER A 17 -7.91 -16.01 1.35
CA SER A 17 -8.50 -15.42 0.14
C SER A 17 -8.71 -13.93 0.34
N THR A 18 -8.40 -13.14 -0.70
CA THR A 18 -8.73 -11.71 -0.74
C THR A 18 -10.19 -11.44 -1.09
N GLU A 19 -11.01 -12.48 -1.35
CA GLU A 19 -12.42 -12.36 -1.74
C GLU A 19 -12.62 -11.25 -2.80
N GLU A 20 -13.54 -10.31 -2.55
CA GLU A 20 -13.82 -9.15 -3.41
C GLU A 20 -13.04 -7.89 -2.98
N PHE A 21 -12.12 -7.99 -2.01
CA PHE A 21 -11.35 -6.83 -1.57
C PHE A 21 -10.41 -6.35 -2.67
N GLU A 22 -10.32 -5.03 -2.84
CA GLU A 22 -9.43 -4.40 -3.82
C GLU A 22 -8.08 -4.01 -3.21
N CYS A 23 -6.99 -4.21 -3.96
CA CYS A 23 -5.64 -3.82 -3.54
C CYS A 23 -5.36 -2.32 -3.72
N LEU A 24 -6.09 -1.68 -4.65
CA LEU A 24 -5.81 -0.33 -5.12
C LEU A 24 -5.75 0.72 -3.99
N PRO A 25 -6.65 0.73 -2.99
CA PRO A 25 -6.60 1.70 -1.89
C PRO A 25 -5.30 1.63 -1.08
N TYR A 26 -4.72 0.44 -0.89
CA TYR A 26 -3.49 0.24 -0.13
C TYR A 26 -2.27 0.73 -0.93
N ILE A 27 -2.24 0.47 -2.25
CA ILE A 27 -1.19 0.98 -3.13
C ILE A 27 -1.22 2.51 -3.19
N CYS A 28 -2.40 3.11 -3.36
CA CYS A 28 -2.56 4.57 -3.37
C CYS A 28 -2.11 5.20 -2.03
N THR A 29 -2.47 4.58 -0.90
CA THR A 29 -2.09 5.06 0.44
C THR A 29 -0.59 4.91 0.68
N LEU A 30 0.02 3.83 0.21
CA LEU A 30 1.47 3.62 0.25
C LEU A 30 2.22 4.70 -0.53
N LEU A 31 1.80 5.00 -1.76
CA LEU A 31 2.41 6.02 -2.61
C LEU A 31 2.28 7.42 -1.97
N ASN A 32 1.07 7.77 -1.51
CA ASN A 32 0.83 9.03 -0.82
C ASN A 32 1.72 9.16 0.43
N SER A 33 1.76 8.13 1.27
CA SER A 33 2.56 8.16 2.51
C SER A 33 4.05 8.22 2.21
N SER A 34 4.53 7.58 1.14
CA SER A 34 5.93 7.68 0.69
C SER A 34 6.28 9.10 0.26
N LEU A 35 5.41 9.77 -0.51
CA LEU A 35 5.61 11.16 -0.93
C LEU A 35 5.66 12.11 0.27
N TRP A 36 4.74 11.97 1.22
CA TRP A 36 4.72 12.79 2.44
C TRP A 36 5.91 12.51 3.35
N THR A 37 6.38 11.27 3.40
CA THR A 37 7.60 10.91 4.12
C THR A 37 8.81 11.61 3.51
N TYR A 38 8.96 11.52 2.18
CA TYR A 38 10.02 12.20 1.45
C TYR A 38 9.98 13.72 1.66
N TYR A 39 8.80 14.32 1.55
CA TYR A 39 8.59 15.75 1.84
C TYR A 39 9.04 16.11 3.26
N GLY A 40 8.65 15.33 4.27
CA GLY A 40 8.99 15.59 5.66
C GLY A 40 10.50 15.49 5.96
N ILE A 41 11.23 14.70 5.18
CA ILE A 41 12.70 14.56 5.30
C ILE A 41 13.41 15.78 4.71
N ILE A 42 12.98 16.25 3.52
CA ILE A 42 13.65 17.35 2.81
C ILE A 42 13.27 18.74 3.34
N LYS A 43 12.09 18.88 3.96
CA LYS A 43 11.61 20.15 4.50
C LYS A 43 12.05 20.31 5.96
N ALA A 44 12.90 21.31 6.22
CA ALA A 44 13.29 21.68 7.57
C ALA A 44 12.05 21.95 8.45
N GLY A 45 12.02 21.33 9.64
CA GLY A 45 10.92 21.44 10.59
C GLY A 45 9.73 20.50 10.36
N ALA A 46 9.73 19.67 9.31
CA ALA A 46 8.63 18.77 8.98
C ALA A 46 8.86 17.30 9.45
N TYR A 47 9.76 17.07 10.40
CA TYR A 47 10.11 15.71 10.86
C TYR A 47 8.93 14.91 11.42
N LEU A 48 7.96 15.55 12.08
CA LEU A 48 6.74 14.87 12.53
C LEU A 48 5.90 14.33 11.37
N VAL A 49 5.90 15.02 10.24
CA VAL A 49 5.23 14.55 9.01
C VAL A 49 5.96 13.32 8.47
N ALA A 50 7.30 13.33 8.48
CA ALA A 50 8.11 12.19 8.07
C ALA A 50 7.87 10.95 8.94
N THR A 51 7.82 11.11 10.26
CA THR A 51 7.68 9.96 11.17
C THR A 51 6.29 9.33 11.10
N VAL A 52 5.22 10.14 11.07
CA VAL A 52 3.84 9.63 10.99
C VAL A 52 3.58 8.93 9.66
N ASN A 53 4.00 9.54 8.53
CA ASN A 53 3.82 8.93 7.22
C ASN A 53 4.77 7.75 7.01
N GLY A 54 5.97 7.78 7.59
CA GLY A 54 6.92 6.66 7.55
C GLY A 54 6.36 5.43 8.26
N PHE A 55 5.70 5.60 9.40
CA PHE A 55 4.94 4.51 10.05
C PHE A 55 3.84 3.97 9.11
N GLY A 56 3.11 4.88 8.45
CA GLY A 56 2.11 4.51 7.43
C GLY A 56 2.70 3.66 6.31
N VAL A 57 3.85 4.04 5.76
CA VAL A 57 4.57 3.27 4.72
C VAL A 57 4.85 1.85 5.19
N VAL A 58 5.38 1.67 6.40
CA VAL A 58 5.67 0.32 6.93
C VAL A 58 4.41 -0.53 7.04
N VAL A 59 3.31 0.04 7.54
CA VAL A 59 2.03 -0.67 7.68
C VAL A 59 1.42 -1.04 6.31
N GLU A 60 1.41 -0.10 5.36
CA GLU A 60 0.85 -0.34 4.03
C GLU A 60 1.67 -1.36 3.22
N ILE A 61 3.00 -1.41 3.40
CA ILE A 61 3.84 -2.48 2.80
C ILE A 61 3.40 -3.86 3.30
N ILE A 62 3.10 -4.01 4.59
CA ILE A 62 2.62 -5.27 5.16
C ILE A 62 1.29 -5.67 4.52
N TYR A 63 0.36 -4.73 4.36
CA TYR A 63 -0.93 -5.00 3.73
C TYR A 63 -0.79 -5.38 2.26
N VAL A 64 -0.02 -4.63 1.47
CA VAL A 64 0.23 -4.96 0.06
C VAL A 64 0.89 -6.35 -0.05
N PHE A 65 1.84 -6.66 0.82
CA PHE A 65 2.49 -7.97 0.85
C PHE A 65 1.50 -9.12 1.16
N LEU A 66 0.69 -8.97 2.20
CA LEU A 66 -0.34 -9.96 2.55
C LEU A 66 -1.36 -10.12 1.42
N PHE A 67 -1.76 -9.01 0.79
CA PHE A 67 -2.67 -9.04 -0.34
C PHE A 67 -2.06 -9.83 -1.51
N LEU A 68 -0.80 -9.58 -1.87
CA LEU A 68 -0.10 -10.32 -2.93
C LEU A 68 0.06 -11.81 -2.63
N LEU A 69 0.20 -12.17 -1.35
CA LEU A 69 0.31 -13.56 -0.92
C LEU A 69 -1.02 -14.33 -1.08
N PHE A 70 -2.13 -13.70 -0.72
CA PHE A 70 -3.46 -14.34 -0.70
C PHE A 70 -4.35 -14.02 -1.92
N ALA A 71 -3.94 -13.10 -2.79
CA ALA A 71 -4.71 -12.74 -3.98
C ALA A 71 -4.72 -13.87 -5.02
N PRO A 72 -5.86 -14.09 -5.71
CA PRO A 72 -5.93 -14.99 -6.85
C PRO A 72 -5.11 -14.45 -8.04
N PRO A 73 -4.67 -15.31 -8.99
CA PRO A 73 -3.82 -14.91 -10.11
C PRO A 73 -4.37 -13.76 -10.95
N SER A 74 -5.70 -13.66 -11.09
CA SER A 74 -6.40 -12.59 -11.83
C SER A 74 -6.18 -11.20 -11.22
N GLN A 75 -6.15 -11.08 -9.90
CA GLN A 75 -5.87 -9.80 -9.21
C GLN A 75 -4.37 -9.46 -9.25
N LYS A 76 -3.47 -10.46 -9.30
CA LYS A 76 -2.02 -10.23 -9.43
C LYS A 76 -1.66 -9.61 -10.79
N VAL A 77 -2.36 -10.00 -11.86
CA VAL A 77 -2.19 -9.42 -13.21
C VAL A 77 -2.60 -7.94 -13.21
N SER A 78 -3.67 -7.56 -12.51
CA SER A 78 -4.10 -6.17 -12.40
C SER A 78 -3.05 -5.28 -11.70
N ILE A 79 -2.42 -5.77 -10.63
CA ILE A 79 -1.34 -5.06 -9.93
C ILE A 79 -0.12 -4.86 -10.85
N LEU A 80 0.26 -5.89 -11.62
CA LEU A 80 1.35 -5.79 -12.59
C LEU A 80 1.02 -4.80 -13.72
N SER A 81 -0.24 -4.76 -14.18
CA SER A 81 -0.72 -3.79 -15.16
C SER A 81 -0.69 -2.34 -14.66
N TYR A 82 -1.03 -2.09 -13.39
CA TYR A 82 -0.88 -0.74 -12.82
C TYR A 82 0.59 -0.32 -12.73
N CYS A 83 1.48 -1.24 -12.34
CA CYS A 83 2.93 -0.98 -12.30
C CYS A 83 3.53 -0.71 -13.69
N THR A 84 3.08 -1.42 -14.74
CA THR A 84 3.57 -1.20 -16.12
C THR A 84 2.97 0.03 -16.78
N CYS A 85 1.71 0.38 -16.53
CA CYS A 85 1.12 1.63 -17.03
C CYS A 85 1.82 2.87 -16.47
N LEU A 86 2.25 2.85 -15.20
CA LEU A 86 3.08 3.91 -14.63
C LEU A 86 4.47 4.01 -15.29
N ASN A 87 5.00 2.89 -15.81
CA ASN A 87 6.29 2.87 -16.51
C ASN A 87 6.19 3.35 -17.96
N ILE A 88 5.06 3.11 -18.65
CA ILE A 88 4.82 3.55 -20.03
C ILE A 88 4.53 5.05 -20.11
N TYR A 89 3.97 5.66 -19.04
CA TYR A 89 3.73 7.11 -19.01
C TYR A 89 5.00 7.94 -18.69
N HIS A 90 6.14 7.28 -18.43
CA HIS A 90 7.42 7.91 -18.11
C HIS A 90 8.56 7.47 -19.06
N SER A 91 8.23 7.10 -20.30
CA SER A 91 9.15 6.92 -21.43
C SER A 91 8.62 7.71 -22.63
#